data_AF-A0A257JJG8-F1
#
_entry.id   AF-A0A257JJG8-F1
#
_cell.length_a   1.000
_cell.length_b   1.000
_cell.length_c   1.000
_cell.angle_alpha   90.00
_cell.angle_beta   90.00
_cell.angle_gamma   90.00
#
_symmetry.space_group_name_H-M   'P 1'
#
loop_
_entity.id
_entity.type
_entity.pdbx_description
1 polymer ?
#
loop_
_entity_poly.entity_id
_entity_poly.type
_entity_poly.pdbx_seq_one_letter_code
_entity_poly.pdbx_strand_id
1 'polypeptide(L)' 'MEFKDYYATLGLQPTATHEQIKRAYRKLARKFHPDVSKEPDAENRFKAVAEAHEALIAPERRAAYDDIAQRHA' A
#
# COMPACT_ATOMS: atom_id res chain seq x y z
N MET A 1 -8.19 15.32 -7.22
CA MET A 1 -7.97 13.99 -6.60
C MET A 1 -6.94 14.18 -5.52
N GLU A 2 -7.21 13.67 -4.33
CA GLU A 2 -6.24 13.67 -3.22
C GLU A 2 -5.11 12.68 -3.54
N PHE A 3 -3.86 13.07 -3.27
CA PHE A 3 -2.71 12.19 -3.46
C PHE A 3 -2.79 11.03 -2.45
N LYS A 4 -2.74 9.79 -2.94
CA LYS A 4 -2.77 8.60 -2.09
C LYS A 4 -1.34 8.26 -1.65
N ASP A 5 -1.07 8.37 -0.35
CA ASP A 5 0.19 7.88 0.20
C ASP A 5 0.15 6.36 0.38
N TYR A 6 0.74 5.64 -0.58
CA TYR A 6 0.85 4.18 -0.57
C TYR A 6 1.79 3.66 0.51
N TYR A 7 2.80 4.43 0.93
CA TYR A 7 3.64 4.04 2.05
C TYR A 7 2.85 4.11 3.36
N ALA A 8 2.14 5.20 3.60
CA ALA A 8 1.25 5.32 4.76
C ALA A 8 0.15 4.27 4.75
N THR A 9 -0.42 3.95 3.58
CA THR A 9 -1.43 2.90 3.41
C THR A 9 -0.91 1.52 3.85
N LEU A 10 0.37 1.21 3.56
CA LEU A 10 1.03 -0.02 4.03
C LEU A 10 1.63 0.11 5.44
N GLY A 11 1.58 1.29 6.06
CA GLY A 11 2.21 1.57 7.35
C GLY A 11 3.75 1.51 7.29
N LEU A 12 4.32 2.00 6.19
CA LEU A 12 5.75 1.97 5.89
C LEU A 12 6.32 3.38 5.69
N GLN A 13 7.64 3.48 5.73
CA GLN A 13 8.38 4.67 5.33
C GLN A 13 8.76 4.59 3.83
N PRO A 14 8.99 5.71 3.14
CA PRO A 14 9.46 5.71 1.74
C PRO A 14 10.77 4.94 1.51
N THR A 15 11.58 4.80 2.57
CA THR A 15 12.82 4.01 2.58
C THR A 15 12.61 2.50 2.70
N ALA A 16 11.35 2.03 2.74
CA ALA A 16 11.06 0.61 2.95
C ALA A 16 11.61 -0.27 1.82
N THR A 17 12.14 -1.43 2.21
CA THR A 17 12.65 -2.43 1.28
C THR A 17 11.52 -3.22 0.61
N HIS A 18 11.83 -3.86 -0.52
CA HIS A 18 10.91 -4.77 -1.20
C HIS A 18 10.31 -5.84 -0.28
N GLU A 19 11.13 -6.39 0.62
CA GLU A 19 10.68 -7.40 1.59
C GLU A 19 9.71 -6.83 2.62
N GLN A 20 9.97 -5.61 3.09
CA GLN A 20 9.07 -4.90 4.02
C GLN A 20 7.71 -4.62 3.37
N ILE A 21 7.71 -4.18 2.11
CA ILE A 21 6.50 -3.98 1.30
C ILE A 21 5.69 -5.29 1.19
N LYS A 22 6.33 -6.38 0.78
CA LYS A 22 5.69 -7.71 0.69
C LYS A 22 5.13 -8.16 2.03
N ARG A 23 5.88 -7.97 3.12
CA ARG A 23 5.48 -8.38 4.47
C ARG A 23 4.28 -7.57 4.97
N ALA A 24 4.31 -6.25 4.77
CA ALA A 24 3.21 -5.36 5.14
C ALA A 24 1.93 -5.72 4.38
N TYR A 25 2.03 -5.89 3.06
CA TYR A 25 0.91 -6.31 2.21
C TYR A 25 0.29 -7.62 2.72
N ARG A 26 1.09 -8.69 2.92
CA ARG A 26 0.55 -9.97 3.41
C ARG A 26 -0.17 -9.84 4.76
N LYS A 27 0.39 -9.05 5.68
CA LYS A 27 -0.21 -8.81 7.01
C LYS A 27 -1.56 -8.09 6.88
N LEU A 28 -1.61 -7.02 6.10
CA LEU A 28 -2.79 -6.18 5.96
C LEU A 28 -3.86 -6.86 5.09
N ALA A 29 -3.47 -7.54 4.01
CA ALA A 29 -4.36 -8.35 3.18
C ALA A 29 -5.07 -9.40 4.03
N ARG A 30 -4.35 -10.13 4.90
CA ARG A 30 -4.99 -11.10 5.83
C ARG A 30 -5.89 -10.41 6.86
N LYS A 31 -5.53 -9.22 7.35
CA LYS A 31 -6.35 -8.45 8.30
C LYS A 31 -7.69 -8.00 7.69
N PHE A 32 -7.68 -7.62 6.41
CA PHE A 32 -8.81 -7.01 5.72
C PHE A 32 -9.51 -7.94 4.71
N HIS A 33 -9.06 -9.18 4.57
CA HIS A 33 -9.64 -10.14 3.62
C HIS A 33 -11.14 -10.36 3.92
N PRO A 34 -11.99 -10.42 2.87
CA PRO A 34 -13.45 -10.53 3.03
C PRO A 34 -13.88 -11.73 3.87
N ASP A 35 -13.18 -12.86 3.73
CA ASP A 35 -13.54 -14.10 4.43
C ASP A 35 -13.23 -14.10 5.95
N VAL A 36 -12.37 -13.20 6.45
CA VAL A 36 -11.94 -13.23 7.86
C VAL A 36 -12.10 -11.91 8.62
N SER A 37 -12.22 -10.79 7.91
CA SER A 37 -12.29 -9.49 8.57
C SER A 37 -13.70 -9.16 9.04
N LYS A 38 -13.82 -8.56 10.23
CA LYS A 38 -15.08 -8.02 10.78
C LYS A 38 -15.06 -6.49 10.87
N GLU A 39 -14.03 -5.85 10.33
CA GLU A 39 -13.94 -4.39 10.39
C GLU A 39 -14.94 -3.75 9.42
N PRO A 40 -15.61 -2.65 9.82
CA PRO A 40 -16.69 -2.03 9.04
C PRO A 40 -16.25 -1.42 7.70
N ASP A 41 -14.95 -1.46 7.38
CA ASP A 41 -14.36 -0.90 6.16
C ASP A 41 -13.30 -1.85 5.55
N ALA A 42 -13.40 -3.15 5.85
CA ALA A 42 -12.41 -4.13 5.44
C ALA A 42 -12.20 -4.18 3.92
N GLU A 43 -13.28 -4.14 3.13
CA GLU A 43 -13.20 -4.19 1.68
C GLU A 43 -12.44 -3.00 1.08
N ASN A 44 -12.75 -1.77 1.51
CA ASN A 44 -12.07 -0.58 1.00
C ASN A 44 -10.59 -0.56 1.42
N ARG A 45 -10.29 -0.95 2.65
CA ARG A 45 -8.91 -1.09 3.13
C ARG A 45 -8.15 -2.18 2.38
N PHE A 46 -8.81 -3.30 2.06
CA PHE A 46 -8.21 -4.36 1.26
C PHE A 46 -7.85 -3.87 -0.14
N LYS A 47 -8.77 -3.15 -0.80
CA LYS A 47 -8.52 -2.53 -2.12
C LYS A 47 -7.38 -1.51 -2.07
N ALA A 48 -7.37 -0.63 -1.07
CA ALA A 48 -6.30 0.36 -0.90
C ALA A 48 -4.92 -0.30 -0.66
N VAL A 49 -4.88 -1.36 0.15
CA VAL A 49 -3.66 -2.15 0.41
C VAL A 49 -3.18 -2.88 -0.85
N ALA A 50 -4.10 -3.41 -1.67
CA ALA A 50 -3.76 -4.04 -2.94
C ALA A 50 -3.19 -3.02 -3.94
N GLU A 51 -3.85 -1.88 -4.10
CA GLU A 51 -3.41 -0.77 -4.96
C GLU A 51 -2.01 -0.27 -4.55
N ALA A 52 -1.79 -0.03 -3.25
CA ALA A 52 -0.51 0.39 -2.72
C ALA A 52 0.61 -0.64 -3.00
N HIS A 53 0.32 -1.93 -2.81
CA HIS A 53 1.28 -2.98 -3.12
C HIS A 53 1.59 -3.05 -4.62
N GLU A 54 0.59 -2.96 -5.50
CA GLU A 54 0.81 -3.00 -6.96
C GLU A 54 1.66 -1.84 -7.47
N ALA A 55 1.54 -0.66 -6.88
CA ALA A 55 2.36 0.50 -7.19
C ALA A 55 3.80 0.35 -6.68
N LEU A 56 3.99 -0.22 -5.49
CA LEU A 56 5.29 -0.23 -4.80
C LEU A 56 6.14 -1.49 -5.05
N ILE A 57 5.55 -2.59 -5.54
CA ILE A 57 6.25 -3.87 -5.67
C ILE A 57 7.15 -3.95 -6.91
N ALA A 58 6.80 -3.26 -7.99
CA ALA A 58 7.57 -3.26 -9.21
C ALA A 58 8.51 -2.04 -9.22
N PRO A 59 9.84 -2.21 -9.39
CA PRO A 59 10.79 -1.10 -9.31
C PRO A 59 10.44 0.09 -10.20
N GLU A 60 10.00 -0.17 -11.43
CA GLU A 60 9.62 0.85 -12.40
C GLU A 60 8.35 1.61 -12.00
N ARG A 61 7.35 0.92 -11.44
CA ARG A 61 6.11 1.55 -10.95
C ARG A 61 6.36 2.36 -9.69
N ARG A 62 7.20 1.82 -8.81
CA ARG A 62 7.62 2.50 -7.58
C ARG A 62 8.35 3.79 -7.91
N ALA A 63 9.29 3.76 -8.85
CA ALA A 63 10.02 4.97 -9.26
C ALA A 63 9.07 6.05 -9.82
N ALA A 64 8.09 5.68 -10.64
CA ALA A 64 7.10 6.62 -11.16
C ALA A 64 6.20 7.19 -10.03
N TYR A 65 5.80 6.35 -9.08
CA TYR A 65 5.07 6.78 -7.90
C TYR A 65 5.91 7.73 -7.02
N ASP A 66 7.19 7.42 -6.79
CA ASP A 66 8.08 8.22 -5.95
C ASP A 66 8.31 9.62 -6.53
N ASP A 67 8.41 9.76 -7.87
CA ASP A 67 8.48 11.08 -8.55
C ASP A 67 7.20 11.91 -8.34
N ILE A 68 6.03 11.27 -8.40
CA ILE A 68 4.76 11.94 -8.11
C ILE A 68 4.71 12.31 -6.61
N ALA A 69 5.05 11.39 -5.72
CA ALA A 69 5.04 11.60 -4.27
C ALA A 69 5.91 12.80 -3.86
N GLN A 70 7.10 12.94 -4.45
CA GLN A 70 8.00 14.06 -4.18
C GLN A 70 7.42 15.42 -4.60
N ARG A 71 6.52 15.46 -5.59
CA ARG A 71 5.85 16.70 -6.04
C ARG A 71 4.63 17.08 -5.20
N HIS A 72 4.16 16.15 -4.37
CA HIS A 72 2.99 16.31 -3.50
C HIS A 72 3.32 16.38 -2.01
N ALA A 73 4.60 16.26 -1.64
CA ALA A 73 5.14 16.49 -0.30
C ALA A 73 5.45 17.98 -0.08
#